data_AF-A0A229RUJ4-F1
#
_entry.id   AF-A0A229RUJ4-F1
#
_cell.length_a   1.000
_cell.length_b   1.000
_cell.length_c   1.000
_cell.angle_alpha   90.00
_cell.angle_beta   90.00
_cell.angle_gamma   90.00
#
_symmetry.space_group_name_H-M   'P 1'
#
loop_
_entity.id
_entity.type
_entity.pdbx_description
1 polymer ?
#
loop_
_entity_poly.entity_id
_entity_poly.type
_entity_poly.pdbx_seq_one_letter_code
_entity_poly.pdbx_strand_id
1 'polypeptide(L)'
;MSDAALTAPDEHSRALTRLMTSLADISPSAPLPVLRAAWDGLGLARACGLAAATAVPAEWDSRQRNAETVEYLLARELTRTDAANSLTLVLQPATRLSETRGTVWAATMIQSILDFTRTAETVAGATADAATEWDDQRSFRACASLFDELGACWRGERPSYQLRITGTSASPWWEVHPSRGSEQPRRRR
;
A
#
# COMPACT_ATOMS: atom_id res chain seq x y z
N MET A 1 -17.31 25.92 -0.44
CA MET A 1 -16.67 24.79 0.28
C MET A 1 -16.65 23.64 -0.70
N SER A 2 -15.47 23.34 -1.26
CA SER A 2 -15.34 22.37 -2.35
C SER A 2 -15.66 20.96 -1.89
N ASP A 3 -16.58 20.30 -2.60
CA ASP A 3 -16.66 18.85 -2.69
C ASP A 3 -15.28 18.32 -3.07
N ALA A 4 -14.59 17.70 -2.12
CA ALA A 4 -13.48 16.82 -2.45
C ALA A 4 -14.10 15.66 -3.23
N ALA A 5 -13.97 15.70 -4.56
CA ALA A 5 -14.44 14.64 -5.44
C ALA A 5 -13.92 13.31 -4.90
N LEU A 6 -14.84 12.49 -4.37
CA LEU A 6 -14.56 11.15 -3.90
C LEU A 6 -14.05 10.35 -5.10
N THR A 7 -12.73 10.25 -5.22
CA THR A 7 -12.06 9.48 -6.27
C THR A 7 -12.58 8.04 -6.19
N ALA A 8 -13.30 7.62 -7.23
CA ALA A 8 -13.96 6.33 -7.24
C ALA A 8 -12.88 5.22 -7.26
N PRO A 9 -13.07 4.07 -6.58
CA PRO A 9 -12.03 3.04 -6.54
C PRO A 9 -11.65 2.45 -7.92
N ASP A 10 -12.51 2.59 -8.93
CA ASP A 10 -12.16 2.32 -10.33
C ASP A 10 -11.06 3.24 -10.87
N GLU A 11 -11.04 4.49 -10.42
CA GLU A 11 -10.01 5.47 -10.76
C GLU A 11 -8.68 5.14 -10.05
N HIS A 12 -8.73 4.62 -8.82
CA HIS A 12 -7.53 4.14 -8.13
C HIS A 12 -6.87 2.97 -8.84
N SER A 13 -7.64 1.95 -9.28
CA SER A 13 -7.08 0.84 -10.07
C SER A 13 -6.50 1.33 -11.39
N ARG A 14 -7.20 2.22 -12.13
CA ARG A 14 -6.65 2.81 -13.37
C ARG A 14 -5.41 3.67 -13.12
N ALA A 15 -5.36 4.39 -12.00
CA ALA A 15 -4.18 5.15 -11.61
C ALA A 15 -3.02 4.22 -11.28
N LEU A 16 -3.28 3.12 -10.58
CA LEU A 16 -2.28 2.11 -10.26
C LEU A 16 -1.72 1.43 -11.51
N THR A 17 -2.58 1.09 -12.48
CA THR A 17 -2.14 0.54 -13.78
C THR A 17 -1.28 1.54 -14.55
N ARG A 18 -1.68 2.82 -14.62
CA ARG A 18 -0.88 3.87 -15.29
C ARG A 18 0.47 4.05 -14.60
N LEU A 19 0.46 4.11 -13.27
CA LEU A 19 1.67 4.25 -12.46
C LEU A 19 2.59 3.06 -12.67
N MET A 20 2.07 1.83 -12.72
CA MET A 20 2.85 0.63 -13.00
C MET A 20 3.55 0.72 -14.37
N THR A 21 2.83 1.15 -15.41
CA THR A 21 3.45 1.38 -16.73
C THR A 21 4.56 2.42 -16.65
N SER A 22 4.31 3.56 -16.01
CA SER A 22 5.31 4.61 -15.84
C SER A 22 6.51 4.16 -15.00
N LEU A 23 6.27 3.38 -13.93
CA LEU A 23 7.30 2.86 -13.03
C LEU A 23 8.30 1.95 -13.76
N ALA A 24 7.81 1.13 -14.69
CA ALA A 24 8.66 0.27 -15.52
C ALA A 24 9.61 1.07 -16.43
N ASP A 25 9.25 2.31 -16.79
CA ASP A 25 10.04 3.19 -17.64
C ASP A 25 11.01 4.10 -16.84
N ILE A 26 10.92 4.10 -15.50
CA ILE A 26 11.82 4.89 -14.65
C ILE A 26 13.22 4.25 -14.66
N SER A 27 14.24 5.08 -14.91
CA SER A 27 15.62 4.62 -14.80
C SER A 27 15.95 4.19 -13.37
N PRO A 28 16.44 2.95 -13.14
CA PRO A 28 16.80 2.48 -11.80
C PRO A 28 17.95 3.26 -11.15
N SER A 29 18.76 4.00 -11.93
CA SER A 29 19.79 4.89 -11.40
C SER A 29 19.25 6.22 -10.88
N ALA A 30 17.93 6.42 -10.89
CA ALA A 30 17.26 7.59 -10.35
C ALA A 30 16.38 7.21 -9.13
N PRO A 31 16.96 7.09 -7.91
CA PRO A 31 16.24 6.67 -6.71
C PRO A 31 15.00 7.52 -6.38
N LEU A 32 15.08 8.84 -6.57
CA LEU A 32 14.01 9.77 -6.20
C LEU A 32 12.71 9.57 -7.01
N PRO A 33 12.74 9.51 -8.36
CA PRO A 33 11.57 9.10 -9.15
C PRO A 33 10.99 7.73 -8.76
N VAL A 34 11.85 6.74 -8.50
CA VAL A 34 11.42 5.39 -8.09
C VAL A 34 10.71 5.45 -6.74
N LEU A 35 11.28 6.15 -5.76
CA LEU A 35 10.69 6.36 -4.44
C LEU A 35 9.29 6.96 -4.54
N ARG A 36 9.11 8.02 -5.33
CA ARG A 36 7.82 8.70 -5.50
C ARG A 36 6.78 7.75 -6.09
N ALA A 37 7.12 7.05 -7.17
CA ALA A 37 6.22 6.10 -7.81
C ALA A 37 5.88 4.93 -6.88
N ALA A 38 6.86 4.40 -6.14
CA ALA A 38 6.63 3.35 -5.15
C ALA A 38 5.69 3.81 -4.03
N TRP A 39 5.87 5.03 -3.53
CA TRP A 39 5.01 5.60 -2.49
C TRP A 39 3.57 5.82 -2.96
N ASP A 40 3.39 6.45 -4.12
CA ASP A 40 2.07 6.71 -4.70
C ASP A 40 1.35 5.39 -5.03
N GLY A 41 2.09 4.44 -5.60
CA GLY A 41 1.58 3.10 -5.91
C GLY A 41 1.16 2.33 -4.66
N LEU A 42 1.90 2.45 -3.56
CA LEU A 42 1.56 1.85 -2.28
C LEU A 42 0.26 2.44 -1.69
N GLY A 43 0.08 3.75 -1.79
CA GLY A 43 -1.18 4.41 -1.39
C GLY A 43 -2.39 3.95 -2.21
N LEU A 44 -2.22 3.86 -3.54
CA LEU A 44 -3.26 3.37 -4.45
C LEU A 44 -3.57 1.88 -4.20
N ALA A 45 -2.55 1.05 -3.99
CA ALA A 45 -2.72 -0.37 -3.68
C ALA A 45 -3.51 -0.57 -2.39
N ARG A 46 -3.21 0.18 -1.34
CA ARG A 46 -3.97 0.18 -0.08
C ARG A 46 -5.42 0.58 -0.30
N ALA A 47 -5.68 1.64 -1.09
CA ALA A 47 -7.04 2.07 -1.41
C ALA A 47 -7.84 0.99 -2.16
N CYS A 48 -7.21 0.34 -3.16
CA CYS A 48 -7.79 -0.80 -3.87
C CYS A 48 -8.08 -1.98 -2.94
N GLY A 49 -7.14 -2.32 -2.04
CA GLY A 49 -7.26 -3.42 -1.09
C GLY A 49 -8.41 -3.22 -0.09
N LEU A 50 -8.50 -2.03 0.50
CA LEU A 50 -9.59 -1.63 1.39
C LEU A 50 -10.95 -1.66 0.68
N ALA A 51 -11.00 -1.22 -0.59
CA ALA A 51 -12.22 -1.24 -1.37
C ALA A 51 -12.66 -2.68 -1.71
N ALA A 52 -11.72 -3.56 -2.07
CA ALA A 52 -11.98 -4.99 -2.30
C ALA A 52 -12.47 -5.70 -1.03
N ALA A 53 -11.82 -5.45 0.12
CA ALA A 53 -12.23 -5.99 1.42
C ALA A 53 -13.62 -5.50 1.86
N THR A 54 -13.93 -4.23 1.60
CA THR A 54 -15.27 -3.70 1.87
C THR A 54 -16.34 -4.34 0.98
N ALA A 55 -16.03 -4.61 -0.29
CA ALA A 55 -16.97 -5.21 -1.24
C ALA A 55 -17.24 -6.70 -0.94
N VAL A 56 -16.20 -7.48 -0.62
CA VAL A 56 -16.32 -8.92 -0.34
C VAL A 56 -15.52 -9.30 0.91
N PRO A 57 -16.03 -8.97 2.12
CA PRO A 57 -15.29 -9.17 3.37
C PRO A 57 -14.93 -10.63 3.65
N ALA A 58 -15.82 -11.55 3.32
CA ALA A 58 -15.64 -12.99 3.58
C ALA A 58 -14.39 -13.58 2.90
N GLU A 59 -13.92 -12.97 1.82
CA GLU A 59 -12.76 -13.43 1.05
C GLU A 59 -11.49 -12.63 1.40
N TRP A 60 -11.62 -11.31 1.51
CA TRP A 60 -10.46 -10.41 1.50
C TRP A 60 -10.07 -9.82 2.86
N ASP A 61 -10.94 -9.86 3.90
CA ASP A 61 -10.65 -9.22 5.21
C ASP A 61 -9.38 -9.77 5.86
N SER A 62 -9.13 -11.08 5.76
CA SER A 62 -7.91 -11.66 6.33
C SER A 62 -6.65 -11.25 5.56
N ARG A 63 -6.75 -11.13 4.22
CA ARG A 63 -5.63 -10.74 3.37
C ARG A 63 -5.30 -9.27 3.53
N GLN A 64 -6.31 -8.40 3.61
CA GLN A 64 -6.16 -6.98 3.91
C GLN A 64 -5.43 -6.76 5.24
N ARG A 65 -5.82 -7.45 6.32
CA ARG A 65 -5.13 -7.32 7.62
C ARG A 65 -3.67 -7.75 7.57
N ASN A 66 -3.36 -8.78 6.78
CA ASN A 66 -1.98 -9.22 6.58
C ASN A 66 -1.19 -8.22 5.73
N ALA A 67 -1.81 -7.67 4.68
CA ALA A 67 -1.23 -6.64 3.83
C ALA A 67 -0.91 -5.35 4.61
N GLU A 68 -1.79 -4.91 5.53
CA GLU A 68 -1.58 -3.70 6.35
C GLU A 68 -0.24 -3.68 7.10
N THR A 69 0.20 -4.86 7.56
CA THR A 69 1.49 -5.04 8.22
C THR A 69 2.65 -4.77 7.25
N VAL A 70 2.60 -5.37 6.08
CA VAL A 70 3.66 -5.26 5.06
C VAL A 70 3.67 -3.85 4.47
N GLU A 71 2.50 -3.27 4.23
CA GLU A 71 2.36 -1.87 3.84
C GLU A 71 3.10 -0.98 4.86
N TYR A 72 2.83 -1.14 6.16
CA TYR A 72 3.50 -0.34 7.19
C TYR A 72 5.02 -0.48 7.18
N LEU A 73 5.53 -1.68 6.93
CA LEU A 73 6.98 -1.89 6.81
C LEU A 73 7.54 -1.23 5.55
N LEU A 74 6.86 -1.36 4.40
CA LEU A 74 7.22 -0.69 3.15
C LEU A 74 7.32 0.82 3.34
N ALA A 75 6.33 1.44 4.00
CA ALA A 75 6.35 2.84 4.39
C ALA A 75 7.67 3.28 4.97
N ARG A 76 8.10 2.48 5.95
CA ARG A 76 9.13 2.83 6.90
C ARG A 76 10.48 2.65 6.25
N GLU A 77 10.62 1.68 5.35
CA GLU A 77 11.82 1.56 4.55
C GLU A 77 11.87 2.64 3.45
N LEU A 78 10.74 2.99 2.81
CA LEU A 78 10.71 4.08 1.82
C LEU A 78 11.10 5.43 2.44
N THR A 79 10.65 5.75 3.66
CA THR A 79 11.04 6.99 4.36
C THR A 79 12.47 7.01 4.88
N ARG A 80 13.20 5.89 4.85
CA ARG A 80 14.60 5.80 5.25
C ARG A 80 15.59 5.98 4.10
N THR A 81 15.09 6.07 2.87
CA THR A 81 15.92 6.42 1.71
C THR A 81 16.45 7.85 1.86
N ASP A 82 17.67 8.12 1.40
CA ASP A 82 18.19 9.49 1.38
C ASP A 82 17.35 10.37 0.45
N ALA A 83 16.84 9.79 -0.64
CA ALA A 83 15.87 10.41 -1.52
C ALA A 83 14.59 10.94 -0.80
N ALA A 84 14.20 10.32 0.33
CA ALA A 84 13.03 10.76 1.10
C ALA A 84 13.28 12.03 1.92
N ASN A 85 14.54 12.35 2.26
CA ASN A 85 14.89 13.51 3.08
C ASN A 85 14.42 14.84 2.46
N SER A 86 14.21 14.86 1.14
CA SER A 86 13.76 16.03 0.38
C SER A 86 12.26 16.05 0.09
N LEU A 87 11.46 15.11 0.61
CA LEU A 87 10.05 14.95 0.26
C LEU A 87 9.11 15.04 1.46
N THR A 88 7.98 15.72 1.27
CA THR A 88 6.79 15.51 2.09
C THR A 88 5.92 14.45 1.41
N LEU A 89 5.88 13.26 2.00
CA LEU A 89 5.14 12.13 1.46
C LEU A 89 3.74 12.10 2.08
N VAL A 90 2.71 12.33 1.26
CA VAL A 90 1.29 12.39 1.67
C VAL A 90 0.53 11.24 1.02
N LEU A 91 -0.26 10.51 1.81
CA LEU A 91 -1.11 9.42 1.34
C LEU A 91 -2.44 9.95 0.78
N GLN A 92 -2.93 9.31 -0.28
CA GLN A 92 -4.30 9.54 -0.76
C GLN A 92 -5.31 8.96 0.24
N PRO A 93 -6.38 9.69 0.58
CA PRO A 93 -7.43 9.19 1.47
C PRO A 93 -8.08 7.92 0.90
N ALA A 94 -8.30 6.90 1.73
CA ALA A 94 -9.07 5.74 1.33
C ALA A 94 -10.56 6.13 1.18
N THR A 95 -11.09 6.04 -0.04
CA THR A 95 -12.50 6.33 -0.32
C THR A 95 -13.40 5.20 0.19
N ARG A 96 -14.46 5.53 0.92
CA ARG A 96 -15.52 4.56 1.23
C ARG A 96 -16.36 4.30 -0.02
N LEU A 97 -16.58 3.03 -0.34
CA LEU A 97 -17.51 2.62 -1.40
C LEU A 97 -18.94 3.05 -1.02
N SER A 98 -19.60 3.76 -1.94
CA SER A 98 -21.04 4.10 -1.81
C SER A 98 -21.95 3.07 -2.47
N GLU A 99 -21.41 2.16 -3.28
CA GLU A 99 -22.17 1.19 -4.09
C GLU A 99 -21.75 -0.24 -3.78
N THR A 100 -22.72 -1.16 -3.83
CA THR A 100 -22.50 -2.59 -3.70
C THR A 100 -21.75 -3.11 -4.93
N ARG A 101 -20.50 -3.55 -4.74
CA ARG A 101 -19.66 -4.16 -5.79
C ARG A 101 -19.54 -5.68 -5.56
N GLY A 102 -19.40 -6.44 -6.65
CA GLY A 102 -19.35 -7.91 -6.60
C GLY A 102 -17.92 -8.49 -6.63
N THR A 103 -17.83 -9.82 -6.50
CA THR A 103 -16.56 -10.57 -6.45
C THR A 103 -15.64 -10.35 -7.64
N VAL A 104 -16.18 -10.31 -8.87
CA VAL A 104 -15.36 -10.08 -10.08
C VAL A 104 -14.63 -8.74 -10.02
N TRP A 105 -15.32 -7.70 -9.57
CA TRP A 105 -14.74 -6.37 -9.43
C TRP A 105 -13.63 -6.33 -8.36
N ALA A 106 -13.87 -6.97 -7.20
CA ALA A 106 -12.87 -7.07 -6.15
C ALA A 106 -11.62 -7.81 -6.65
N ALA A 107 -11.79 -8.92 -7.38
CA ALA A 107 -10.68 -9.66 -7.98
C ALA A 107 -9.87 -8.80 -8.97
N THR A 108 -10.50 -7.93 -9.77
CA THR A 108 -9.79 -6.99 -10.66
C THR A 108 -8.95 -5.98 -9.88
N MET A 109 -9.46 -5.46 -8.76
CA MET A 109 -8.69 -4.58 -7.87
C MET A 109 -7.46 -5.30 -7.33
N ILE A 110 -7.63 -6.54 -6.85
CA ILE A 110 -6.52 -7.35 -6.34
C ILE A 110 -5.51 -7.66 -7.44
N GLN A 111 -5.96 -7.98 -8.65
CA GLN A 111 -5.05 -8.20 -9.78
C GLN A 111 -4.19 -6.96 -10.06
N SER A 112 -4.78 -5.76 -10.01
CA SER A 112 -4.04 -4.50 -10.17
C SER A 112 -2.96 -4.33 -9.11
N ILE A 113 -3.23 -4.72 -7.86
CA ILE A 113 -2.24 -4.72 -6.77
C ILE A 113 -1.11 -5.70 -7.08
N LEU A 114 -1.44 -6.93 -7.49
CA LEU A 114 -0.44 -7.97 -7.78
C LEU A 114 0.49 -7.61 -8.94
N ASP A 115 -0.03 -6.96 -9.97
CA ASP A 115 0.76 -6.50 -11.10
C ASP A 115 1.68 -5.32 -10.71
N PHE A 116 1.17 -4.41 -9.90
CA PHE A 116 1.97 -3.35 -9.30
C PHE A 116 3.10 -3.90 -8.43
N THR A 117 2.82 -4.80 -7.47
CA THR A 117 3.83 -5.31 -6.53
C THR A 117 4.98 -6.00 -7.25
N ARG A 118 4.68 -6.76 -8.31
CA ARG A 118 5.68 -7.44 -9.14
C ARG A 118 6.59 -6.46 -9.87
N THR A 119 6.00 -5.40 -10.41
CA THR A 119 6.74 -4.34 -11.11
C THR A 119 7.60 -3.56 -10.14
N ALA A 120 7.03 -3.18 -8.99
CA ALA A 120 7.73 -2.44 -7.94
C ALA A 120 8.86 -3.24 -7.31
N GLU A 121 8.69 -4.54 -7.08
CA GLU A 121 9.75 -5.45 -6.65
C GLU A 121 10.95 -5.41 -7.62
N THR A 122 10.67 -5.61 -8.91
CA THR A 122 11.71 -5.64 -9.95
C THR A 122 12.48 -4.32 -10.01
N VAL A 123 11.75 -3.19 -10.03
CA VAL A 123 12.36 -1.86 -10.12
C VAL A 123 13.12 -1.51 -8.84
N ALA A 124 12.58 -1.83 -7.65
CA ALA A 124 13.26 -1.61 -6.38
C ALA A 124 14.56 -2.42 -6.30
N GLY A 125 14.55 -3.68 -6.73
CA GLY A 125 15.76 -4.51 -6.81
C GLY A 125 16.83 -3.88 -7.72
N ALA A 126 16.44 -3.49 -8.94
CA ALA A 126 17.34 -2.84 -9.87
C ALA A 126 17.88 -1.49 -9.35
N THR A 127 17.04 -0.73 -8.64
CA THR A 127 17.42 0.55 -8.03
C THR A 127 18.44 0.35 -6.91
N ALA A 128 18.24 -0.69 -6.09
CA ALA A 128 19.17 -1.03 -5.02
C ALA A 128 20.57 -1.45 -5.53
N ASP A 129 20.62 -2.11 -6.68
CA ASP A 129 21.88 -2.49 -7.32
C ASP A 129 22.57 -1.30 -8.03
N ALA A 130 21.80 -0.29 -8.46
CA ALA A 130 22.31 0.92 -9.11
C ALA A 130 22.63 2.07 -8.13
N ALA A 131 22.09 2.05 -6.92
CA ALA A 131 22.27 3.11 -5.92
C ALA A 131 23.72 3.24 -5.46
N THR A 132 24.20 4.49 -5.38
CA THR A 132 25.55 4.82 -4.88
C THR A 132 25.56 5.07 -3.37
N GLU A 133 24.43 5.51 -2.82
CA GLU A 133 24.27 5.75 -1.39
C GLU A 133 23.85 4.46 -0.67
N TRP A 134 24.51 4.18 0.46
CA TRP A 134 24.28 2.96 1.22
C TRP A 134 22.84 2.85 1.75
N ASP A 135 22.27 3.97 2.21
CA ASP A 135 20.92 4.00 2.77
C ASP A 135 19.85 3.73 1.69
N ASP A 136 20.05 4.24 0.47
CA ASP A 136 19.20 3.92 -0.67
C ASP A 136 19.33 2.44 -1.05
N GLN A 137 20.56 1.93 -1.18
CA GLN A 137 20.78 0.51 -1.49
C GLN A 137 20.09 -0.41 -0.46
N ARG A 138 20.29 -0.15 0.83
CA ARG A 138 19.69 -0.96 1.90
C ARG A 138 18.17 -0.89 1.87
N SER A 139 17.62 0.32 1.79
CA SER A 139 16.18 0.57 1.85
C SER A 139 15.46 -0.01 0.64
N PHE A 140 16.01 0.15 -0.57
CA PHE A 140 15.41 -0.44 -1.79
C PHE A 140 15.53 -1.97 -1.83
N ARG A 141 16.62 -2.58 -1.33
CA ARG A 141 16.66 -4.05 -1.17
C ARG A 141 15.56 -4.54 -0.24
N ALA A 142 15.36 -3.87 0.90
CA ALA A 142 14.30 -4.22 1.83
C ALA A 142 12.90 -4.03 1.21
N CYS A 143 12.70 -2.94 0.47
CA CYS A 143 11.45 -2.68 -0.24
C CYS A 143 11.15 -3.77 -1.29
N ALA A 144 12.15 -4.24 -2.04
CA ALA A 144 11.94 -5.32 -3.01
C ALA A 144 11.37 -6.58 -2.34
N SER A 145 11.98 -7.04 -1.25
CA SER A 145 11.47 -8.19 -0.48
C SER A 145 10.06 -7.94 0.07
N LEU A 146 9.79 -6.74 0.57
CA LEU A 146 8.48 -6.40 1.11
C LEU A 146 7.39 -6.27 0.02
N PHE A 147 7.74 -5.88 -1.21
CA PHE A 147 6.78 -5.89 -2.32
C PHE A 147 6.36 -7.31 -2.71
N ASP A 148 7.29 -8.27 -2.74
CA ASP A 148 6.94 -9.69 -2.92
C ASP A 148 6.04 -10.18 -1.76
N GLU A 149 6.39 -9.86 -0.51
CA GLU A 149 5.59 -10.21 0.66
C GLU A 149 4.17 -9.61 0.60
N LEU A 150 4.03 -8.38 0.10
CA LEU A 150 2.72 -7.74 -0.10
C LEU A 150 1.91 -8.49 -1.15
N GLY A 151 2.53 -8.88 -2.26
CA GLY A 151 1.92 -9.74 -3.27
C GLY A 151 1.48 -11.10 -2.70
N ALA A 152 2.30 -11.70 -1.82
CA ALA A 152 1.98 -12.96 -1.15
C ALA A 152 0.80 -12.83 -0.16
N CYS A 153 0.67 -11.68 0.53
CA CYS A 153 -0.50 -11.39 1.38
C CYS A 153 -1.79 -11.44 0.56
N TRP A 154 -1.79 -10.77 -0.60
CA TRP A 154 -2.95 -10.67 -1.47
C TRP A 154 -3.29 -11.98 -2.20
N ARG A 155 -2.29 -12.83 -2.47
CA ARG A 155 -2.50 -14.22 -2.92
C ARG A 155 -3.07 -15.14 -1.83
N GLY A 156 -2.97 -14.75 -0.56
CA GLY A 156 -3.44 -15.55 0.57
C GLY A 156 -2.44 -16.61 1.04
N GLU A 157 -1.17 -16.51 0.64
CA GLU A 157 -0.12 -17.50 0.94
C GLU A 157 0.44 -17.36 2.36
N ARG A 158 0.12 -16.26 3.04
CA ARG A 158 0.59 -15.94 4.39
C ARG A 158 -0.63 -15.72 5.29
N PRO A 159 -1.16 -16.77 5.94
CA PRO A 159 -2.43 -16.68 6.66
C PRO A 159 -2.37 -15.85 7.96
N SER A 160 -1.19 -15.61 8.54
CA SER A 160 -1.05 -14.80 9.76
C SER A 160 0.31 -14.12 9.87
N TYR A 161 0.37 -12.81 9.67
CA TYR A 161 1.48 -12.00 10.17
C TYR A 161 1.17 -11.60 11.61
N GLN A 162 2.02 -12.03 12.56
CA GLN A 162 1.95 -11.55 13.95
C GLN A 162 2.92 -10.39 14.14
N LEU A 163 2.41 -9.17 14.03
CA LEU A 163 3.17 -8.00 14.45
C LEU A 163 2.97 -7.78 15.96
N ARG A 164 4.01 -7.99 16.76
CA ARG A 164 4.12 -7.37 18.08
C ARG A 164 4.63 -5.95 17.88
N ILE A 165 3.72 -5.00 17.67
CA ILE A 165 4.07 -3.57 17.58
C ILE A 165 4.54 -3.13 18.98
N THR A 166 5.84 -2.83 19.12
CA THR A 166 6.44 -2.34 20.38
C THR A 166 6.79 -0.85 20.34
N GLY A 167 6.40 -0.12 19.29
CA GLY A 167 6.71 1.30 19.14
C GLY A 167 5.52 2.10 18.62
N THR A 168 4.93 2.91 19.50
CA THR A 168 3.88 3.91 19.23
C THR A 168 4.48 5.27 18.85
N SER A 169 5.56 5.28 18.06
CA SER A 169 5.98 6.54 17.44
C SER A 169 4.99 6.84 16.33
N ALA A 170 4.30 7.98 16.43
CA ALA A 170 3.31 8.47 15.48
C ALA A 170 3.89 8.48 14.06
N SER A 171 3.64 7.40 13.33
CA SER A 171 3.90 7.35 11.91
C SER A 171 2.69 8.03 11.25
N PRO A 172 2.89 8.99 10.32
CA PRO A 172 1.79 9.69 9.63
C PRO A 172 0.83 8.71 8.91
N TRP A 173 1.27 7.46 8.78
CA TRP A 173 0.58 6.30 8.25
C TRP A 173 -0.61 5.75 9.05
N TRP A 174 -0.67 5.92 10.37
CA TRP A 174 -1.60 5.17 11.22
C TRP A 174 -2.70 6.02 11.88
N GLU A 175 -2.68 7.35 11.71
CA GLU A 175 -3.66 8.23 12.38
C GLU A 175 -5.09 8.07 11.84
N VAL A 176 -5.28 7.44 10.68
CA VAL A 176 -6.61 7.23 10.07
C VAL A 176 -7.02 5.76 10.12
N HIS A 177 -6.94 5.13 11.29
CA HIS A 177 -7.79 3.97 11.54
C HIS A 177 -9.20 4.48 11.89
N PRO A 178 -10.26 4.15 11.13
CA PRO A 178 -11.61 4.31 11.65
C PRO A 178 -11.69 3.38 12.85
N SER A 179 -11.70 3.96 14.05
CA SER A 179 -12.07 3.28 15.28
C SER A 179 -13.41 2.59 15.02
N ARG A 180 -13.39 1.27 14.77
CA ARG A 180 -14.60 0.46 14.74
C ARG A 180 -15.26 0.66 16.10
N GLY A 181 -16.44 1.28 16.09
CA GLY A 181 -17.14 1.77 17.26
C GLY A 181 -17.16 0.77 18.41
N SER A 182 -16.45 1.11 19.48
CA SER A 182 -16.65 0.52 20.79
C SER A 182 -17.83 1.22 21.46
N GLU A 183 -19.05 0.92 21.00
CA GLU A 183 -20.27 1.22 21.76
C GLU A 183 -21.11 -0.05 21.85
N GLN A 184 -20.70 -0.95 22.74
CA GLN A 184 -21.61 -1.95 23.29
C GLN A 184 -22.52 -1.25 24.31
N PRO A 185 -23.86 -1.46 24.25
CA PRO A 185 -24.77 -0.86 25.21
C PRO A 185 -24.57 -1.53 26.56
N ARG A 186 -24.19 -0.74 27.57
CA ARG A 186 -24.18 -1.16 28.97
C ARG A 186 -25.61 -1.46 29.41
N ARG A 187 -26.02 -2.73 29.35
CA ARG A 187 -27.14 -3.22 30.17
C ARG A 187 -26.72 -3.15 31.63
N ARG A 188 -27.33 -2.24 32.39
CA ARG A 188 -27.41 -2.36 33.85
C ARG A 188 -28.80 -2.83 34.22
N ARG A 189 -28.83 -3.90 35.01
CA ARG A 189 -29.97 -4.34 35.82
C ARG A 189 -30.20 -3.36 36.96
#